data_AF-A0A5C6B8C5-F1
#
_entry.id   AF-A0A5C6B8C5-F1
#
_cell.length_a   1.000
_cell.length_b   1.000
_cell.length_c   1.000
_cell.angle_alpha   90.00
_cell.angle_beta   90.00
_cell.angle_gamma   90.00
#
_symmetry.space_group_name_H-M   'P 1'
#
loop_
_entity.id
_entity.type
_entity.pdbx_description
1 polymer ?
#
loop_
_entity_poly.entity_id
_entity_poly.type
_entity_poly.pdbx_seq_one_letter_code
_entity_poly.pdbx_strand_id
1 'polypeptide(L)'
;MFSFGKPSKNKFARQLREAIVKLNGSTYRYDAHEFMLIGTENEQRINLANVYKEHCALDKPDRAVHLAKLASIFGLPNELPEDFDDAKASLRPKIWSRAQFEFMELHRQIEGGKALDMPLYPVGSHLVSTIVYDTPNAMRSLSNEELSNWGVTYYEGHEIACQNLEEATMAYAVMGDHFHSSMTGDNYDSSRVLLMDRIRGFDVIGDHIACVPNREAMYVTGSEDEQGLKIMFDLVNKTIQDGDLRPLSPLPMILVDGEWLDWQPPMDHPTRSVYEHLSLNFFGGLYADQKDLLEQLYADDPLAPFVATFSAMQNEETKELTSFCVWTQGILSLLPRTDKVFLGDADGGTQVIVSWEHLQMVVGDLIEADETFYPTRYRVREFPNADQIAELQRLSAN
;
A
#
# COMPACT_ATOMS: atom_id res chain seq x y z
N MET A 1 27.90 24.52 4.01
CA MET A 1 26.51 24.92 4.28
C MET A 1 26.18 24.48 5.70
N PHE A 2 25.96 25.42 6.62
CA PHE A 2 25.83 25.10 8.06
C PHE A 2 24.52 24.35 8.34
N SER A 3 24.60 23.04 8.61
CA SER A 3 23.48 22.23 9.10
C SER A 3 23.11 22.68 10.51
N PHE A 4 22.20 23.65 10.62
CA PHE A 4 21.51 23.93 11.88
C PHE A 4 20.66 22.72 12.26
N GLY A 5 20.88 22.20 13.47
CA GLY A 5 20.37 20.91 13.93
C GLY A 5 18.86 20.72 13.74
N LYS A 6 18.48 19.49 13.34
CA LYS A 6 17.10 19.03 13.23
C LYS A 6 16.38 19.27 14.58
N PRO A 7 15.15 19.85 14.60
CA PRO A 7 14.40 20.01 15.85
C PRO A 7 14.14 18.63 16.45
N SER A 8 14.14 18.49 17.79
CA SER A 8 13.75 17.22 18.41
C SER A 8 12.26 16.94 18.18
N LYS A 9 11.86 15.67 18.24
CA LYS A 9 10.45 15.23 18.19
C LYS A 9 9.55 16.05 19.13
N ASN A 10 9.96 16.21 20.39
CA ASN A 10 9.22 17.00 21.39
C ASN A 10 9.13 18.48 21.03
N LYS A 11 10.21 19.06 20.47
CA LYS A 11 10.21 20.46 20.05
C LYS A 11 9.26 20.67 18.87
N PHE A 12 9.30 19.77 17.88
CA PHE A 12 8.40 19.81 16.73
C PHE A 12 6.93 19.69 17.17
N ALA A 13 6.60 18.68 17.98
CA ALA A 13 5.23 18.47 18.47
C ALA A 13 4.72 19.70 19.24
N ARG A 14 5.56 20.31 20.08
CA ARG A 14 5.22 21.56 20.78
C ARG A 14 4.98 22.71 19.81
N GLN A 15 5.87 22.94 18.85
CA GLN A 15 5.74 24.01 17.87
C GLN A 15 4.49 23.86 17.02
N LEU A 16 4.15 22.64 16.62
CA LEU A 16 2.94 22.35 15.86
C LEU A 16 1.68 22.62 16.69
N ARG A 17 1.64 22.16 17.94
CA ARG A 17 0.54 22.45 18.87
C ARG A 17 0.35 23.96 19.08
N GLU A 18 1.44 24.69 19.32
CA GLU A 18 1.40 26.14 19.49
C GLU A 18 0.87 26.84 18.22
N ALA A 19 1.27 26.37 17.03
CA ALA A 19 0.79 26.90 15.76
C ALA A 19 -0.70 26.62 15.53
N ILE A 20 -1.18 25.41 15.86
CA ILE A 20 -2.60 25.03 15.79
C ILE A 20 -3.43 25.90 16.74
N VAL A 21 -3.06 25.96 18.02
CA VAL A 21 -3.76 26.76 19.05
C VAL A 21 -3.83 28.23 18.63
N LYS A 22 -2.75 28.77 18.06
CA LYS A 22 -2.73 30.15 17.57
C LYS A 22 -3.67 30.38 16.38
N LEU A 23 -3.89 29.39 15.54
CA LEU A 23 -4.68 29.51 14.32
C LEU A 23 -6.18 29.47 14.58
N ASN A 24 -6.65 28.59 15.48
CA ASN A 24 -8.10 28.33 15.69
C ASN A 24 -8.46 27.96 17.13
N GLY A 25 -7.48 27.90 18.05
CA GLY A 25 -7.74 27.58 19.46
C GLY A 25 -7.86 26.08 19.77
N SER A 26 -7.85 25.18 18.78
CA SER A 26 -7.95 23.73 19.03
C SER A 26 -6.77 23.23 19.87
N THR A 27 -7.08 22.41 20.88
CA THR A 27 -6.05 21.89 21.78
C THR A 27 -5.85 20.38 21.62
N TYR A 28 -4.59 19.98 21.76
CA TYR A 28 -4.15 18.61 21.58
C TYR A 28 -3.27 18.20 22.76
N ARG A 29 -3.44 16.97 23.23
CA ARG A 29 -2.46 16.27 24.08
C ARG A 29 -1.38 15.66 23.19
N TYR A 30 -0.12 15.73 23.61
CA TYR A 30 0.97 15.05 22.93
C TYR A 30 1.25 13.71 23.62
N ASP A 31 1.27 12.63 22.84
CA ASP A 31 1.72 11.32 23.26
C ASP A 31 3.15 11.10 22.76
N ALA A 32 4.11 11.03 23.69
CA ALA A 32 5.52 10.90 23.35
C ALA A 32 5.91 9.46 23.00
N HIS A 33 5.16 8.47 23.48
CA HIS A 33 5.42 7.06 23.21
C HIS A 33 5.05 6.75 21.75
N GLU A 34 3.82 7.10 21.37
CA GLU A 34 3.28 6.90 20.01
C GLU A 34 3.69 8.01 19.02
N PHE A 35 4.39 9.03 19.50
CA PHE A 35 4.74 10.22 18.73
C PHE A 35 3.54 10.82 17.96
N MET A 36 2.50 11.18 18.72
CA MET A 36 1.17 11.51 18.18
C MET A 36 0.55 12.73 18.90
N LEU A 37 -0.32 13.46 18.22
CA LEU A 37 -1.24 14.42 18.85
C LEU A 37 -2.64 13.82 18.97
N ILE A 38 -3.28 14.01 20.12
CA ILE A 38 -4.63 13.52 20.42
C ILE A 38 -5.50 14.71 20.78
N GLY A 39 -6.53 14.98 19.99
CA GLY A 39 -7.47 16.07 20.19
C GLY A 39 -8.16 15.92 21.54
N THR A 40 -8.22 17.00 22.33
CA THR A 40 -8.80 16.94 23.68
C THR A 40 -10.32 16.94 23.68
N GLU A 41 -10.95 17.40 22.60
CA GLU A 41 -12.41 17.54 22.47
C GLU A 41 -13.03 16.45 21.59
N ASN A 42 -12.32 15.97 20.57
CA ASN A 42 -12.84 15.07 19.54
C ASN A 42 -12.05 13.75 19.42
N GLU A 43 -11.11 13.49 20.35
CA GLU A 43 -10.19 12.34 20.34
C GLU A 43 -9.39 12.14 19.03
N GLN A 44 -9.32 13.16 18.17
CA GLN A 44 -8.67 13.06 16.86
C GLN A 44 -7.18 12.73 17.02
N ARG A 45 -6.75 11.63 16.39
CA ARG A 45 -5.37 11.15 16.46
C ARG A 45 -4.59 11.58 15.22
N ILE A 46 -3.47 12.27 15.42
CA ILE A 46 -2.57 12.74 14.36
C ILE A 46 -1.18 12.16 14.60
N ASN A 47 -0.81 11.16 13.80
CA ASN A 47 0.54 10.60 13.84
C ASN A 47 1.55 11.61 13.27
N LEU A 48 2.61 11.90 14.05
CA LEU A 48 3.60 12.92 13.69
C LEU A 48 4.80 12.36 12.93
N ALA A 49 4.95 11.05 12.78
CA ALA A 49 6.17 10.42 12.26
C ALA A 49 6.55 10.93 10.87
N ASN A 50 5.62 10.88 9.91
CA ASN A 50 5.88 11.25 8.53
C ASN A 50 6.05 12.77 8.38
N VAL A 51 5.14 13.56 8.95
CA VAL A 51 5.23 15.03 8.88
C VAL A 51 6.47 15.59 9.59
N TYR A 52 6.96 14.91 10.63
CA TYR A 52 8.23 15.25 11.26
C TYR A 52 9.43 14.93 10.37
N LYS A 53 9.45 13.76 9.72
CA LYS A 53 10.50 13.39 8.76
C LYS A 53 10.55 14.41 7.61
N GLU A 54 9.40 14.75 7.03
CA GLU A 54 9.27 15.80 6.00
C GLU A 54 9.80 17.14 6.50
N HIS A 55 9.35 17.58 7.68
CA HIS A 55 9.82 18.83 8.27
C HIS A 55 11.33 18.83 8.51
N CYS A 56 11.92 17.69 8.89
CA CYS A 56 13.35 17.56 9.08
C CYS A 56 14.15 17.55 7.77
N ALA A 57 13.55 17.16 6.65
CA ALA A 57 14.18 17.17 5.33
C ALA A 57 14.26 18.58 4.71
N LEU A 58 13.37 19.49 5.12
CA LEU A 58 13.33 20.87 4.64
C LEU A 58 14.44 21.76 5.23
N ASP A 59 14.79 22.82 4.50
CA ASP A 59 15.63 23.91 5.00
C ASP A 59 14.88 24.80 5.99
N LYS A 60 15.63 25.55 6.83
CA LYS A 60 15.06 26.32 7.95
C LYS A 60 13.94 27.32 7.56
N PRO A 61 14.02 28.06 6.44
CA PRO A 61 12.93 28.95 6.03
C PRO A 61 11.66 28.16 5.66
N ASP A 62 11.82 27.05 4.94
CA ASP A 62 10.71 26.23 4.46
C ASP A 62 10.03 25.46 5.59
N ARG A 63 10.78 25.14 6.66
CA ARG A 63 10.21 24.57 7.90
C ARG A 63 9.13 25.45 8.52
N ALA A 64 9.29 26.77 8.50
CA ALA A 64 8.29 27.68 9.06
C ALA A 64 7.00 27.67 8.24
N VAL A 65 7.13 27.70 6.90
CA VAL A 65 6.01 27.58 5.96
C VAL A 65 5.31 26.24 6.12
N HIS A 66 6.09 25.15 6.19
CA HIS A 66 5.59 23.80 6.39
C HIS A 66 4.83 23.68 7.72
N LEU A 67 5.35 24.23 8.82
CA LEU A 67 4.67 24.20 10.11
C LEU A 67 3.32 24.95 10.06
N ALA A 68 3.26 26.09 9.39
CA ALA A 68 2.01 26.84 9.21
C ALA A 68 1.00 26.04 8.36
N LYS A 69 1.47 25.39 7.29
CA LYS A 69 0.64 24.48 6.47
C LYS A 69 0.08 23.32 7.30
N LEU A 70 0.93 22.65 8.08
CA LEU A 70 0.50 21.57 8.98
C LEU A 70 -0.51 22.06 10.02
N ALA A 71 -0.30 23.24 10.59
CA ALA A 71 -1.24 23.82 11.55
C ALA A 71 -2.60 24.15 10.91
N SER A 72 -2.63 24.56 9.64
CA SER A 72 -3.87 24.74 8.88
C SER A 72 -4.60 23.42 8.69
N ILE A 73 -3.88 22.39 8.23
CA ILE A 73 -4.43 21.06 7.96
C ILE A 73 -5.00 20.42 9.24
N PHE A 74 -4.30 20.55 10.36
CA PHE A 74 -4.67 19.89 11.62
C PHE A 74 -5.52 20.75 12.55
N GLY A 75 -5.62 22.04 12.26
CA GLY A 75 -6.25 22.96 13.17
C GLY A 75 -7.68 23.32 12.81
N LEU A 76 -8.04 23.36 11.54
CA LEU A 76 -9.40 23.74 11.17
C LEU A 76 -10.34 22.55 11.33
N PRO A 77 -11.48 22.72 12.02
CA PRO A 77 -12.53 21.71 12.00
C PRO A 77 -13.00 21.54 10.55
N ASN A 78 -12.73 20.39 9.95
CA ASN A 78 -13.29 20.02 8.66
C ASN A 78 -14.66 19.38 8.92
N GLU A 79 -15.59 20.21 9.41
CA GLU A 79 -16.98 19.81 9.62
C GLU A 79 -17.62 19.47 8.29
N LEU A 80 -18.28 18.31 8.27
CA LEU A 80 -19.03 17.87 7.12
C LEU A 80 -20.35 18.66 7.07
N PRO A 81 -20.76 19.18 5.91
CA PRO A 81 -22.09 19.74 5.74
C PRO A 81 -23.17 18.73 6.15
N GLU A 82 -24.30 19.22 6.68
CA GLU A 82 -25.45 18.36 7.00
C GLU A 82 -26.04 17.73 5.73
N ASP A 83 -26.11 18.51 4.65
CA ASP A 83 -26.69 18.10 3.38
C ASP A 83 -25.63 17.67 2.36
N PHE A 84 -25.89 16.55 1.68
CA PHE A 84 -25.02 16.02 0.64
C PHE A 84 -24.79 17.01 -0.52
N ASP A 85 -25.83 17.77 -0.88
CA ASP A 85 -25.78 18.72 -1.99
C ASP A 85 -24.72 19.82 -1.80
N ASP A 86 -24.44 20.17 -0.55
CA ASP A 86 -23.40 21.14 -0.18
C ASP A 86 -22.00 20.50 -0.15
N ALA A 87 -21.92 19.18 0.09
CA ALA A 87 -20.66 18.46 0.17
C ALA A 87 -20.15 17.97 -1.21
N LYS A 88 -21.07 17.62 -2.12
CA LYS A 88 -20.77 16.81 -3.32
C LYS A 88 -19.70 17.40 -4.24
N ALA A 89 -19.63 18.72 -4.42
CA ALA A 89 -18.64 19.38 -5.28
C ALA A 89 -17.19 19.30 -4.73
N SER A 90 -17.07 19.09 -3.42
CA SER A 90 -15.79 18.98 -2.70
C SER A 90 -15.34 17.53 -2.52
N LEU A 91 -16.10 16.56 -3.05
CA LEU A 91 -15.69 15.15 -2.99
C LEU A 91 -14.58 14.88 -4.00
N ARG A 92 -13.56 14.13 -3.59
CA ARG A 92 -12.48 13.63 -4.45
C ARG A 92 -12.15 12.19 -4.10
N PRO A 93 -11.76 11.35 -5.08
CA PRO A 93 -11.34 10.00 -4.80
C PRO A 93 -9.88 10.01 -4.35
N LYS A 94 -9.50 9.07 -3.51
CA LYS A 94 -8.14 8.96 -3.00
C LYS A 94 -7.66 7.52 -3.01
N ILE A 95 -6.48 7.32 -3.59
CA ILE A 95 -5.79 6.03 -3.60
C ILE A 95 -4.92 5.88 -2.35
N TRP A 96 -4.93 4.68 -1.81
CA TRP A 96 -4.12 4.25 -0.68
C TRP A 96 -3.49 2.90 -0.96
N SER A 97 -2.39 2.60 -0.26
CA SER A 97 -1.88 1.23 -0.17
C SER A 97 -2.88 0.37 0.60
N ARG A 98 -3.24 -0.80 0.08
CA ARG A 98 -4.09 -1.77 0.79
C ARG A 98 -3.44 -2.23 2.10
N ALA A 99 -2.12 -2.45 2.08
CA ALA A 99 -1.35 -2.88 3.25
C ALA A 99 -1.43 -1.88 4.40
N GLN A 100 -1.56 -0.58 4.10
CA GLN A 100 -1.66 0.43 5.15
C GLN A 100 -2.88 0.20 6.05
N PHE A 101 -4.04 -0.09 5.45
CA PHE A 101 -5.27 -0.33 6.22
C PHE A 101 -5.23 -1.66 6.95
N GLU A 102 -4.65 -2.68 6.32
CA GLU A 102 -4.42 -3.98 6.95
C GLU A 102 -3.57 -3.87 8.22
N PHE A 103 -2.43 -3.18 8.14
CA PHE A 103 -1.55 -3.01 9.29
C PHE A 103 -2.17 -2.12 10.37
N MET A 104 -2.96 -1.12 9.97
CA MET A 104 -3.76 -0.34 10.92
C MET A 104 -4.77 -1.22 11.66
N GLU A 105 -5.42 -2.16 10.99
CA GLU A 105 -6.38 -3.08 11.62
C GLU A 105 -5.68 -4.06 12.57
N LEU A 106 -4.54 -4.64 12.17
CA LEU A 106 -3.72 -5.49 13.06
C LEU A 106 -3.28 -4.74 14.33
N HIS A 107 -2.79 -3.51 14.19
CA HIS A 107 -2.46 -2.66 15.35
C HIS A 107 -3.66 -2.42 16.25
N ARG A 108 -4.84 -2.16 15.67
CA ARG A 108 -6.07 -1.97 16.46
C ARG A 108 -6.48 -3.24 17.18
N GLN A 109 -6.34 -4.41 16.56
CA GLN A 109 -6.60 -5.70 17.23
C GLN A 109 -5.66 -5.92 18.42
N ILE A 110 -4.37 -5.64 18.25
CA ILE A 110 -3.37 -5.72 19.34
C ILE A 110 -3.75 -4.78 20.50
N GLU A 111 -4.23 -3.58 20.19
CA GLU A 111 -4.65 -2.58 21.19
C GLU A 111 -6.07 -2.81 21.76
N GLY A 112 -6.82 -3.80 21.26
CA GLY A 112 -8.24 -4.01 21.62
C GLY A 112 -9.18 -2.90 21.13
N GLY A 113 -8.80 -2.19 20.06
CA GLY A 113 -9.60 -1.16 19.40
C GLY A 113 -10.78 -1.73 18.61
N LYS A 114 -11.70 -0.84 18.22
CA LYS A 114 -12.82 -1.20 17.31
C LYS A 114 -12.31 -1.38 15.89
N ALA A 115 -13.00 -2.15 15.04
CA ALA A 115 -12.67 -2.22 13.61
C ALA A 115 -12.72 -0.82 12.94
N LEU A 116 -11.96 -0.65 11.86
CA LEU A 116 -12.00 0.55 11.04
C LEU A 116 -13.34 0.63 10.25
N ASP A 117 -14.06 1.74 10.39
CA ASP A 117 -15.22 2.05 9.53
C ASP A 117 -14.80 2.92 8.34
N MET A 118 -14.35 2.29 7.26
CA MET A 118 -13.94 2.99 6.03
C MET A 118 -14.42 2.21 4.79
N PRO A 119 -14.97 2.90 3.78
CA PRO A 119 -15.29 2.27 2.51
C PRO A 119 -14.03 2.08 1.68
N LEU A 120 -13.45 0.87 1.72
CA LEU A 120 -12.25 0.50 0.98
C LEU A 120 -12.65 -0.28 -0.28
N TYR A 121 -12.49 0.33 -1.47
CA TYR A 121 -12.76 -0.35 -2.74
C TYR A 121 -11.47 -0.75 -3.44
N PRO A 122 -11.27 -2.04 -3.80
CA PRO A 122 -10.04 -2.50 -4.46
C PRO A 122 -9.76 -1.77 -5.78
N VAL A 123 -8.48 -1.50 -6.04
CA VAL A 123 -7.96 -1.07 -7.35
C VAL A 123 -6.74 -1.94 -7.63
N GLY A 124 -6.91 -2.99 -8.43
CA GLY A 124 -5.99 -4.13 -8.41
C GLY A 124 -5.92 -4.80 -7.03
N SER A 125 -4.90 -5.61 -6.79
CA SER A 125 -4.78 -6.31 -5.51
C SER A 125 -4.15 -5.46 -4.40
N HIS A 126 -3.40 -4.43 -4.76
CA HIS A 126 -2.46 -3.75 -3.86
C HIS A 126 -2.88 -2.34 -3.43
N LEU A 127 -3.92 -1.80 -4.04
CA LEU A 127 -4.40 -0.45 -3.77
C LEU A 127 -5.88 -0.48 -3.41
N VAL A 128 -6.32 0.57 -2.73
CA VAL A 128 -7.73 0.81 -2.47
C VAL A 128 -8.09 2.27 -2.71
N SER A 129 -9.32 2.50 -3.14
CA SER A 129 -9.91 3.81 -3.33
C SER A 129 -10.88 4.13 -2.19
N THR A 130 -10.76 5.34 -1.64
CA THR A 130 -11.73 5.92 -0.70
C THR A 130 -12.24 7.25 -1.24
N ILE A 131 -13.25 7.81 -0.58
CA ILE A 131 -13.73 9.18 -0.85
C ILE A 131 -13.19 10.10 0.23
N VAL A 132 -12.75 11.29 -0.17
CA VAL A 132 -12.42 12.38 0.75
C VAL A 132 -13.32 13.58 0.49
N TYR A 133 -13.70 14.27 1.56
CA TYR A 133 -14.18 15.63 1.51
C TYR A 133 -12.98 16.58 1.56
N ASP A 134 -12.68 17.20 0.42
CA ASP A 134 -11.52 18.05 0.21
C ASP A 134 -11.93 19.52 0.07
N THR A 135 -11.44 20.33 0.98
CA THR A 135 -11.64 21.78 1.00
C THR A 135 -10.29 22.47 0.82
N PRO A 136 -10.25 23.76 0.46
CA PRO A 136 -8.98 24.50 0.33
C PRO A 136 -8.08 24.43 1.57
N ASN A 137 -8.64 24.12 2.74
CA ASN A 137 -7.95 24.16 4.03
C ASN A 137 -7.65 22.78 4.62
N ALA A 138 -8.45 21.75 4.28
CA ALA A 138 -8.38 20.44 4.91
C ALA A 138 -8.97 19.34 4.02
N MET A 139 -8.41 18.14 4.18
CA MET A 139 -8.86 16.92 3.53
C MET A 139 -9.25 15.91 4.60
N ARG A 140 -10.47 15.37 4.51
CA ARG A 140 -11.01 14.38 5.45
C ARG A 140 -11.49 13.15 4.68
N SER A 141 -11.03 11.97 5.07
CA SER A 141 -11.58 10.71 4.56
C SER A 141 -12.98 10.49 5.12
N LEU A 142 -13.89 9.98 4.27
CA LEU A 142 -15.26 9.71 4.65
C LEU A 142 -15.45 8.26 5.12
N SER A 143 -16.16 8.05 6.23
CA SER A 143 -16.57 6.72 6.72
C SER A 143 -17.86 6.21 6.05
N ASN A 144 -18.21 4.93 6.26
CA ASN A 144 -19.51 4.42 5.77
C ASN A 144 -20.67 5.09 6.51
N GLU A 145 -20.52 5.33 7.82
CA GLU A 145 -21.52 6.04 8.62
C GLU A 145 -21.80 7.45 8.06
N GLU A 146 -20.76 8.21 7.71
CA GLU A 146 -20.90 9.56 7.18
C GLU A 146 -21.63 9.59 5.83
N LEU A 147 -21.29 8.68 4.92
CA LEU A 147 -22.01 8.53 3.64
C LEU A 147 -23.47 8.11 3.86
N SER A 148 -23.71 7.19 4.80
CA SER A 148 -25.06 6.75 5.15
C SER A 148 -25.90 7.86 5.77
N ASN A 149 -25.30 8.77 6.55
CA ASN A 149 -25.99 9.92 7.13
C ASN A 149 -26.47 10.89 6.04
N TRP A 150 -25.73 11.00 4.95
CA TRP A 150 -26.16 11.71 3.74
C TRP A 150 -27.16 10.93 2.88
N GLY A 151 -27.43 9.66 3.20
CA GLY A 151 -28.29 8.79 2.40
C GLY A 151 -27.67 8.37 1.06
N VAL A 152 -26.34 8.39 0.96
CA VAL A 152 -25.58 8.14 -0.27
C VAL A 152 -24.76 6.87 -0.13
N THR A 153 -24.76 6.04 -1.16
CA THR A 153 -23.91 4.85 -1.21
C THR A 153 -22.46 5.21 -1.55
N TYR A 154 -21.51 4.32 -1.24
CA TYR A 154 -20.13 4.51 -1.70
C TYR A 154 -20.05 4.71 -3.21
N TYR A 155 -20.76 3.89 -4.00
CA TYR A 155 -20.68 3.94 -5.46
C TYR A 155 -21.15 5.29 -6.02
N GLU A 156 -22.27 5.81 -5.54
CA GLU A 156 -22.76 7.13 -5.94
C GLU A 156 -21.79 8.26 -5.54
N GLY A 157 -21.28 8.22 -4.31
CA GLY A 157 -20.30 9.21 -3.84
C GLY A 157 -18.97 9.12 -4.59
N HIS A 158 -18.53 7.91 -4.95
CA HIS A 158 -17.28 7.65 -5.66
C HIS A 158 -17.36 8.07 -7.12
N GLU A 159 -18.50 7.83 -7.78
CA GLU A 159 -18.76 8.31 -9.14
C GLU A 159 -18.71 9.84 -9.20
N ILE A 160 -19.39 10.53 -8.28
CA ILE A 160 -19.35 11.99 -8.17
C ILE A 160 -17.93 12.49 -7.89
N ALA A 161 -17.21 11.81 -6.99
CA ALA A 161 -15.83 12.16 -6.70
C ALA A 161 -14.93 12.04 -7.94
N CYS A 162 -15.05 10.94 -8.69
CA CYS A 162 -14.33 10.73 -9.94
C CYS A 162 -14.70 11.77 -11.00
N GLN A 163 -15.98 12.11 -11.13
CA GLN A 163 -16.43 13.18 -12.02
C GLN A 163 -15.79 14.52 -11.65
N ASN A 164 -15.78 14.89 -10.37
CA ASN A 164 -15.14 16.14 -9.93
C ASN A 164 -13.63 16.15 -10.21
N LEU A 165 -12.96 14.99 -10.09
CA LEU A 165 -11.55 14.87 -10.42
C LEU A 165 -11.31 14.97 -11.93
N GLU A 166 -12.18 14.35 -12.74
CA GLU A 166 -12.16 14.42 -14.20
C GLU A 166 -12.29 15.88 -14.68
N GLU A 167 -13.27 16.62 -14.16
CA GLU A 167 -13.51 18.04 -14.48
C GLU A 167 -12.33 18.94 -14.07
N ALA A 168 -11.66 18.62 -12.95
CA ALA A 168 -10.47 19.33 -12.50
C ALA A 168 -9.20 18.97 -13.29
N THR A 169 -9.21 17.88 -14.06
CA THR A 169 -8.03 17.36 -14.74
C THR A 169 -7.83 18.02 -16.10
N MET A 170 -6.89 18.98 -16.14
CA MET A 170 -6.63 19.80 -17.33
C MET A 170 -5.83 19.08 -18.42
N ALA A 171 -4.75 18.37 -18.05
CA ALA A 171 -3.86 17.74 -19.02
C ALA A 171 -3.03 16.61 -18.40
N TYR A 172 -2.53 15.73 -19.25
CA TYR A 172 -1.50 14.75 -18.94
C TYR A 172 -0.24 15.12 -19.72
N ALA A 173 0.92 14.82 -19.13
CA ALA A 173 2.19 14.93 -19.82
C ALA A 173 2.42 13.67 -20.66
N VAL A 174 2.84 13.86 -21.90
CA VAL A 174 3.35 12.78 -22.75
C VAL A 174 4.87 12.90 -22.79
N MET A 175 5.57 11.82 -22.47
CA MET A 175 7.03 11.74 -22.56
C MET A 175 7.38 10.76 -23.68
N GLY A 176 8.05 11.21 -24.74
CA GLY A 176 8.20 10.41 -25.95
C GLY A 176 6.85 10.28 -26.69
N ASP A 177 6.59 9.10 -27.27
CA ASP A 177 5.40 8.88 -28.10
C ASP A 177 4.26 8.14 -27.36
N HIS A 178 4.59 7.19 -26.47
CA HIS A 178 3.60 6.25 -25.88
C HIS A 178 3.66 6.11 -24.35
N PHE A 179 4.30 7.06 -23.67
CA PHE A 179 4.36 7.10 -22.20
C PHE A 179 3.67 8.35 -21.66
N HIS A 180 2.67 8.15 -20.81
CA HIS A 180 1.82 9.21 -20.25
C HIS A 180 2.02 9.30 -18.74
N SER A 181 1.98 10.51 -18.22
CA SER A 181 2.12 10.79 -16.79
C SER A 181 1.18 11.90 -16.35
N SER A 182 0.54 11.74 -15.19
CA SER A 182 -0.09 12.89 -14.53
C SER A 182 0.98 13.60 -13.69
N MET A 183 1.18 14.89 -13.95
CA MET A 183 2.04 15.76 -13.13
C MET A 183 1.30 17.07 -12.86
N THR A 184 0.12 16.97 -12.26
CA THR A 184 -0.76 18.13 -12.04
C THR A 184 -0.37 18.92 -10.78
N GLY A 185 0.32 18.28 -9.83
CA GLY A 185 0.82 18.94 -8.61
C GLY A 185 -0.27 19.26 -7.58
N ASP A 186 -1.44 18.64 -7.70
CA ASP A 186 -2.60 18.80 -6.80
C ASP A 186 -2.71 17.68 -5.75
N ASN A 187 -1.75 16.75 -5.73
CA ASN A 187 -1.72 15.55 -4.88
C ASN A 187 -2.81 14.51 -5.18
N TYR A 188 -3.38 14.56 -6.40
CA TYR A 188 -4.36 13.59 -6.89
C TYR A 188 -3.86 12.85 -8.14
N ASP A 189 -2.58 12.95 -8.46
CA ASP A 189 -1.95 12.25 -9.57
C ASP A 189 -2.25 10.75 -9.51
N SER A 190 -2.05 10.09 -8.37
CA SER A 190 -2.38 8.66 -8.22
C SER A 190 -3.87 8.36 -8.42
N SER A 191 -4.77 9.24 -8.00
CA SER A 191 -6.22 9.06 -8.13
C SER A 191 -6.70 9.10 -9.58
N ARG A 192 -5.92 9.67 -10.50
CA ARG A 192 -6.26 9.73 -11.93
C ARG A 192 -6.25 8.35 -12.60
N VAL A 193 -5.71 7.32 -11.94
CA VAL A 193 -5.83 5.92 -12.37
C VAL A 193 -7.29 5.44 -12.43
N LEU A 194 -8.20 6.12 -11.73
CA LEU A 194 -9.63 5.84 -11.73
C LEU A 194 -10.37 6.42 -12.95
N LEU A 195 -9.74 7.32 -13.70
CA LEU A 195 -10.34 8.00 -14.86
C LEU A 195 -10.19 7.15 -16.12
N MET A 196 -10.73 5.94 -16.08
CA MET A 196 -10.48 4.88 -17.07
C MET A 196 -10.89 5.27 -18.49
N ASP A 197 -11.99 5.99 -18.67
CA ASP A 197 -12.42 6.47 -19.99
C ASP A 197 -11.41 7.42 -20.62
N ARG A 198 -10.78 8.26 -19.80
CA ARG A 198 -9.71 9.13 -20.26
C ARG A 198 -8.44 8.34 -20.60
N ILE A 199 -8.09 7.37 -19.76
CA ILE A 199 -6.91 6.50 -19.96
C ILE A 199 -7.04 5.68 -21.24
N ARG A 200 -8.23 5.17 -21.55
CA ARG A 200 -8.51 4.45 -22.82
C ARG A 200 -8.22 5.30 -24.06
N GLY A 201 -8.27 6.62 -23.94
CA GLY A 201 -7.91 7.57 -24.99
C GLY A 201 -6.40 7.81 -25.15
N PHE A 202 -5.56 7.27 -24.27
CA PHE A 202 -4.11 7.41 -24.38
C PHE A 202 -3.56 6.54 -25.51
N ASP A 203 -2.67 7.14 -26.30
CA ASP A 203 -1.94 6.46 -27.36
C ASP A 203 -0.84 5.57 -26.77
N VAL A 204 -1.04 4.26 -26.82
CA VAL A 204 -0.15 3.22 -26.27
C VAL A 204 -0.04 2.04 -27.25
N ILE A 205 0.99 1.20 -27.09
CA ILE A 205 1.19 -0.01 -27.90
C ILE A 205 0.72 -1.23 -27.10
N GLY A 206 -0.35 -1.88 -27.56
CA GLY A 206 -0.99 -3.01 -26.84
C GLY A 206 -2.00 -2.52 -25.81
N ASP A 207 -2.08 -3.21 -24.67
CA ASP A 207 -3.01 -2.91 -23.58
C ASP A 207 -2.46 -1.83 -22.64
N HIS A 208 -3.35 -1.05 -22.01
CA HIS A 208 -2.94 -0.01 -21.06
C HIS A 208 -2.38 -0.63 -19.77
N ILE A 209 -1.10 -0.33 -19.51
CA ILE A 209 -0.41 -0.65 -18.26
C ILE A 209 -0.27 0.62 -17.44
N ALA A 210 -0.71 0.60 -16.19
CA ALA A 210 -0.59 1.72 -15.26
C ALA A 210 0.20 1.36 -14.00
N CYS A 211 0.93 2.33 -13.44
CA CYS A 211 1.58 2.19 -12.13
C CYS A 211 1.43 3.49 -11.33
N VAL A 212 1.15 3.36 -10.03
CA VAL A 212 0.97 4.49 -9.09
C VAL A 212 1.88 4.28 -7.88
N PRO A 213 3.19 4.59 -7.98
CA PRO A 213 4.17 4.28 -6.94
C PRO A 213 4.05 5.15 -5.69
N ASN A 214 3.47 6.35 -5.81
CA ASN A 214 3.18 7.26 -4.71
C ASN A 214 2.00 8.18 -5.05
N ARG A 215 1.65 9.08 -4.14
CA ARG A 215 0.51 9.99 -4.30
C ARG A 215 0.65 11.01 -5.44
N GLU A 216 1.88 11.35 -5.81
CA GLU A 216 2.21 12.44 -6.75
C GLU A 216 2.58 11.91 -8.14
N ALA A 217 2.38 10.61 -8.39
CA ALA A 217 2.73 9.97 -9.65
C ALA A 217 1.69 8.95 -10.08
N MET A 218 1.38 9.01 -11.37
CA MET A 218 0.69 7.97 -12.13
C MET A 218 1.37 7.89 -13.49
N TYR A 219 1.77 6.68 -13.87
CA TYR A 219 2.40 6.39 -15.15
C TYR A 219 1.52 5.45 -15.95
N VAL A 220 1.40 5.68 -17.26
CA VAL A 220 0.69 4.81 -18.19
C VAL A 220 1.52 4.57 -19.45
N THR A 221 1.61 3.32 -19.89
CA THR A 221 2.24 2.93 -21.16
C THR A 221 1.54 1.69 -21.73
N GLY A 222 2.03 1.16 -22.85
CA GLY A 222 1.51 -0.02 -23.50
C GLY A 222 2.18 -1.32 -23.03
N SER A 223 1.44 -2.42 -23.01
CA SER A 223 1.95 -3.75 -22.67
C SER A 223 3.01 -4.27 -23.65
N GLU A 224 3.05 -3.73 -24.87
CA GLU A 224 4.01 -4.05 -25.93
C GLU A 224 5.07 -2.95 -26.12
N ASP A 225 5.06 -1.89 -25.31
CA ASP A 225 6.06 -0.81 -25.36
C ASP A 225 7.24 -1.11 -24.41
N GLU A 226 8.24 -1.85 -24.90
CA GLU A 226 9.44 -2.19 -24.14
C GLU A 226 10.15 -0.95 -23.55
N GLN A 227 10.20 0.15 -24.31
CA GLN A 227 10.85 1.38 -23.87
C GLN A 227 10.03 2.07 -22.78
N GLY A 228 8.72 2.18 -22.96
CA GLY A 228 7.79 2.74 -21.99
C GLY A 228 7.79 1.97 -20.67
N LEU A 229 7.78 0.64 -20.73
CA LEU A 229 7.91 -0.22 -19.55
C LEU A 229 9.26 -0.02 -18.84
N LYS A 230 10.35 0.14 -19.58
CA LYS A 230 11.64 0.46 -18.97
C LYS A 230 11.63 1.84 -18.28
N ILE A 231 11.05 2.87 -18.91
CA ILE A 231 10.93 4.21 -18.33
C ILE A 231 10.09 4.14 -17.04
N MET A 232 8.96 3.41 -17.07
CA MET A 232 8.12 3.19 -15.90
C MET A 232 8.93 2.58 -14.75
N PHE A 233 9.64 1.48 -15.01
CA PHE A 233 10.48 0.83 -14.00
C PHE A 233 11.53 1.79 -13.42
N ASP A 234 12.26 2.53 -14.27
CA ASP A 234 13.31 3.44 -13.83
C ASP A 234 12.75 4.55 -12.91
N LEU A 235 11.58 5.11 -13.24
CA LEU A 235 10.89 6.13 -12.44
C LEU A 235 10.40 5.57 -11.10
N VAL A 236 9.75 4.40 -11.12
CA VAL A 236 9.29 3.73 -9.89
C VAL A 236 10.46 3.39 -8.97
N ASN A 237 11.53 2.81 -9.52
CA ASN A 237 12.72 2.44 -8.77
C ASN A 237 13.41 3.68 -8.16
N LYS A 238 13.41 4.81 -8.89
CA LYS A 238 13.90 6.08 -8.35
C LYS A 238 13.06 6.56 -7.16
N THR A 239 11.73 6.52 -7.25
CA THR A 239 10.85 6.87 -6.12
C THR A 239 11.15 6.03 -4.87
N ILE A 240 11.42 4.74 -5.04
CA ILE A 240 11.82 3.85 -3.94
C ILE A 240 13.18 4.26 -3.36
N GLN A 241 14.17 4.52 -4.22
CA GLN A 241 15.52 4.92 -3.79
C GLN A 241 15.56 6.26 -3.07
N ASP A 242 14.72 7.21 -3.51
CA ASP A 242 14.57 8.53 -2.88
C ASP A 242 13.87 8.43 -1.50
N GLY A 243 13.31 7.26 -1.16
CA GLY A 243 12.77 6.96 0.16
C GLY A 243 11.46 7.68 0.45
N ASP A 244 10.53 7.66 -0.51
CA ASP A 244 9.19 8.23 -0.34
C ASP A 244 8.56 7.80 0.99
N LEU A 245 8.00 8.77 1.72
CA LEU A 245 7.45 8.54 3.06
C LEU A 245 6.04 7.98 3.05
N ARG A 246 5.35 7.99 1.90
CA ARG A 246 4.00 7.47 1.71
C ARG A 246 3.94 6.69 0.38
N PRO A 247 4.70 5.59 0.27
CA PRO A 247 4.68 4.76 -0.93
C PRO A 247 3.30 4.11 -1.09
N LEU A 248 2.90 3.94 -2.35
CA LEU A 248 1.75 3.16 -2.76
C LEU A 248 2.25 1.81 -3.31
N SER A 249 1.69 1.32 -4.42
CA SER A 249 2.13 0.08 -5.07
C SER A 249 3.16 0.39 -6.16
N PRO A 250 4.37 -0.19 -6.12
CA PRO A 250 5.31 -0.09 -7.22
C PRO A 250 4.98 -1.05 -8.37
N LEU A 251 3.97 -1.92 -8.19
CA LEU A 251 3.64 -2.94 -9.18
C LEU A 251 2.66 -2.40 -10.22
N PRO A 252 2.90 -2.69 -11.51
CA PRO A 252 2.01 -2.29 -12.59
C PRO A 252 0.71 -3.10 -12.59
N MET A 253 -0.32 -2.50 -13.15
CA MET A 253 -1.64 -3.10 -13.39
C MET A 253 -1.98 -3.00 -14.87
N ILE A 254 -2.77 -3.95 -15.38
CA ILE A 254 -3.33 -3.94 -16.73
C ILE A 254 -4.81 -3.60 -16.69
N LEU A 255 -5.29 -2.79 -17.63
CA LEU A 255 -6.71 -2.49 -17.78
C LEU A 255 -7.38 -3.57 -18.64
N VAL A 256 -8.25 -4.38 -18.03
CA VAL A 256 -9.02 -5.43 -18.73
C VAL A 256 -10.50 -5.25 -18.42
N ASP A 257 -11.35 -5.13 -19.43
CA ASP A 257 -12.80 -5.00 -19.29
C ASP A 257 -13.28 -3.89 -18.33
N GLY A 258 -12.47 -2.84 -18.14
CA GLY A 258 -12.79 -1.74 -17.23
C GLY A 258 -12.41 -1.98 -15.77
N GLU A 259 -11.57 -2.97 -15.51
CA GLU A 259 -10.99 -3.24 -14.20
C GLU A 259 -9.46 -3.24 -14.28
N TRP A 260 -8.81 -2.78 -13.20
CA TRP A 260 -7.37 -2.89 -13.03
C TRP A 260 -7.04 -4.24 -12.41
N LEU A 261 -6.24 -5.05 -13.12
CA LEU A 261 -5.75 -6.34 -12.65
C LEU A 261 -4.24 -6.27 -12.45
N ASP A 262 -3.71 -7.05 -11.50
CA ASP A 262 -2.26 -7.16 -11.32
C ASP A 262 -1.60 -7.64 -12.62
N TRP A 263 -0.47 -7.04 -12.97
CA TRP A 263 0.23 -7.38 -14.20
C TRP A 263 1.72 -7.57 -13.97
N GLN A 264 2.31 -8.41 -14.80
CA GLN A 264 3.75 -8.58 -14.92
C GLN A 264 4.07 -8.72 -16.41
N PRO A 265 5.25 -8.24 -16.86
CA PRO A 265 5.70 -8.50 -18.22
C PRO A 265 5.69 -10.01 -18.52
N PRO A 266 5.40 -10.43 -19.77
CA PRO A 266 5.55 -11.82 -20.20
C PRO A 266 6.92 -12.39 -19.89
N MET A 267 7.03 -13.72 -19.73
CA MET A 267 8.28 -14.38 -19.33
C MET A 267 9.46 -14.12 -20.28
N ASP A 268 9.18 -13.94 -21.57
CA ASP A 268 10.16 -13.66 -22.62
C ASP A 268 10.44 -12.16 -22.82
N HIS A 269 9.75 -11.28 -22.07
CA HIS A 269 9.91 -9.84 -22.20
C HIS A 269 11.25 -9.35 -21.60
N PRO A 270 11.98 -8.43 -22.25
CA PRO A 270 13.30 -7.98 -21.77
C PRO A 270 13.31 -7.34 -20.38
N THR A 271 12.18 -6.76 -19.94
CA THR A 271 12.04 -6.15 -18.60
C THR A 271 11.51 -7.12 -17.54
N ARG A 272 11.25 -8.39 -17.88
CA ARG A 272 10.66 -9.37 -16.95
C ARG A 272 11.40 -9.44 -15.60
N SER A 273 12.72 -9.65 -15.65
CA SER A 273 13.54 -9.86 -14.46
C SER A 273 13.56 -8.67 -13.50
N VAL A 274 13.54 -7.43 -14.03
CA VAL A 274 13.56 -6.24 -13.19
C VAL A 274 12.22 -6.03 -12.47
N TYR A 275 11.10 -6.38 -13.11
CA TYR A 275 9.77 -6.34 -12.49
C TYR A 275 9.54 -7.48 -11.49
N GLU A 276 10.12 -8.67 -11.73
CA GLU A 276 10.14 -9.75 -10.73
C GLU A 276 10.90 -9.32 -9.47
N HIS A 277 12.08 -8.71 -9.63
CA HIS A 277 12.84 -8.18 -8.49
C HIS A 277 12.08 -7.08 -7.73
N LEU A 278 11.35 -6.22 -8.45
CA LEU A 278 10.49 -5.21 -7.85
C LEU A 278 9.37 -5.85 -7.00
N SER A 279 8.72 -6.88 -7.54
CA SER A 279 7.70 -7.68 -6.85
C SER A 279 8.25 -8.36 -5.59
N LEU A 280 9.40 -9.03 -5.70
CA LEU A 280 10.04 -9.70 -4.57
C LEU A 280 10.36 -8.73 -3.42
N ASN A 281 10.90 -7.56 -3.74
CA ASN A 281 11.20 -6.55 -2.73
C ASN A 281 9.93 -5.98 -2.08
N PHE A 282 8.90 -5.72 -2.89
CA PHE A 282 7.61 -5.21 -2.40
C PHE A 282 6.95 -6.21 -1.44
N PHE A 283 6.78 -7.47 -1.85
CA PHE A 283 6.18 -8.49 -0.99
C PHE A 283 7.06 -8.85 0.21
N GLY A 284 8.39 -8.85 0.05
CA GLY A 284 9.31 -9.07 1.16
C GLY A 284 9.14 -8.05 2.28
N GLY A 285 9.00 -6.76 1.95
CA GLY A 285 8.69 -5.71 2.92
C GLY A 285 7.34 -5.93 3.59
N LEU A 286 6.28 -6.16 2.79
CA LEU A 286 4.93 -6.35 3.32
C LEU A 286 4.82 -7.56 4.25
N TYR A 287 5.39 -8.72 3.88
CA TYR A 287 5.35 -9.91 4.71
C TYR A 287 6.19 -9.77 5.98
N ALA A 288 7.29 -8.99 5.95
CA ALA A 288 8.09 -8.70 7.12
C ALA A 288 7.30 -7.84 8.13
N ASP A 289 6.75 -6.70 7.69
CA ASP A 289 5.92 -5.82 8.55
C ASP A 289 4.71 -6.58 9.12
N GLN A 290 4.04 -7.36 8.27
CA GLN A 290 2.91 -8.18 8.70
C GLN A 290 3.32 -9.27 9.70
N LYS A 291 4.49 -9.91 9.52
CA LYS A 291 5.00 -10.93 10.44
C LYS A 291 5.20 -10.34 11.83
N ASP A 292 5.86 -9.19 11.93
CA ASP A 292 6.12 -8.53 13.20
C ASP A 292 4.82 -8.20 13.96
N LEU A 293 3.77 -7.80 13.24
CA LEU A 293 2.45 -7.52 13.83
C LEU A 293 1.70 -8.79 14.24
N LEU A 294 1.73 -9.84 13.42
CA LEU A 294 1.07 -11.11 13.76
C LEU A 294 1.75 -11.80 14.94
N GLU A 295 3.09 -11.77 15.02
CA GLU A 295 3.81 -12.31 16.17
C GLU A 295 3.49 -11.54 17.46
N GLN A 296 3.29 -10.22 17.38
CA GLN A 296 2.81 -9.42 18.51
C GLN A 296 1.36 -9.77 18.90
N LEU A 297 0.47 -9.88 17.91
CA LEU A 297 -0.94 -10.24 18.13
C LEU A 297 -1.09 -11.60 18.82
N TYR A 298 -0.19 -12.54 18.50
CA TYR A 298 -0.20 -13.90 19.01
C TYR A 298 0.72 -14.15 20.20
N ALA A 299 1.40 -13.13 20.74
CA ALA A 299 2.46 -13.30 21.74
C ALA A 299 2.04 -14.11 22.99
N ASP A 300 0.77 -14.00 23.40
CA ASP A 300 0.23 -14.64 24.60
C ASP A 300 -0.60 -15.91 24.30
N ASP A 301 -0.73 -16.33 23.03
CA ASP A 301 -1.49 -17.53 22.64
C ASP A 301 -0.56 -18.72 22.36
N PRO A 302 -0.49 -19.73 23.26
CA PRO A 302 0.37 -20.90 23.08
C PRO A 302 -0.10 -21.84 21.96
N LEU A 303 -1.30 -21.64 21.42
CA LEU A 303 -1.86 -22.39 20.30
C LEU A 303 -1.77 -21.61 18.98
N ALA A 304 -1.17 -20.41 19.00
CA ALA A 304 -1.04 -19.60 17.81
C ALA A 304 -0.21 -20.28 16.72
N PRO A 305 -0.54 -20.03 15.44
CA PRO A 305 0.27 -20.53 14.34
C PRO A 305 1.64 -19.84 14.32
N PHE A 306 2.67 -20.60 13.94
CA PHE A 306 3.98 -20.03 13.60
C PHE A 306 3.86 -19.17 12.32
N VAL A 307 4.28 -17.91 12.41
CA VAL A 307 4.22 -16.98 11.27
C VAL A 307 5.49 -17.14 10.43
N ALA A 308 5.40 -17.89 9.32
CA ALA A 308 6.58 -18.20 8.52
C ALA A 308 7.14 -16.95 7.81
N THR A 309 8.46 -16.92 7.68
CA THR A 309 9.20 -15.81 7.06
C THR A 309 9.16 -15.91 5.54
N PHE A 310 8.90 -14.79 4.87
CA PHE A 310 9.16 -14.63 3.44
C PHE A 310 10.65 -14.33 3.26
N SER A 311 11.37 -15.19 2.56
CA SER A 311 12.79 -15.02 2.30
C SER A 311 13.05 -14.95 0.79
N ALA A 312 14.17 -14.38 0.39
CA ALA A 312 14.65 -14.44 -0.99
C ALA A 312 16.06 -15.03 -1.01
N MET A 313 16.35 -15.82 -2.04
CA MET A 313 17.69 -16.32 -2.35
C MET A 313 18.08 -15.88 -3.75
N GLN A 314 19.38 -15.66 -3.97
CA GLN A 314 19.94 -15.40 -5.28
C GLN A 314 20.65 -16.63 -5.79
N ASN A 315 20.37 -17.02 -7.03
CA ASN A 315 21.17 -18.02 -7.72
C ASN A 315 22.56 -17.43 -8.01
N GLU A 316 23.63 -18.08 -7.55
CA GLU A 316 24.98 -17.56 -7.71
C GLU A 316 25.46 -17.47 -9.17
N GLU A 317 24.96 -18.36 -10.04
CA GLU A 317 25.32 -18.43 -11.45
C GLU A 317 24.44 -17.51 -12.31
N THR A 318 23.12 -17.59 -12.19
CA THR A 318 22.19 -16.81 -13.03
C THR A 318 21.90 -15.41 -12.49
N LYS A 319 22.23 -15.15 -11.21
CA LYS A 319 21.88 -13.93 -10.47
C LYS A 319 20.38 -13.67 -10.32
N GLU A 320 19.54 -14.61 -10.75
CA GLU A 320 18.09 -14.56 -10.55
C GLU A 320 17.75 -14.66 -9.06
N LEU A 321 16.76 -13.88 -8.65
CA LEU A 321 16.21 -13.93 -7.30
C LEU A 321 14.97 -14.82 -7.29
N THR A 322 14.83 -15.59 -6.22
CA THR A 322 13.67 -16.47 -6.01
C THR A 322 13.25 -16.40 -4.56
N SER A 323 11.97 -16.17 -4.31
CA SER A 323 11.41 -16.20 -2.96
C SER A 323 11.17 -17.62 -2.46
N PHE A 324 11.30 -17.81 -1.15
CA PHE A 324 10.96 -19.06 -0.50
C PHE A 324 10.44 -18.89 0.92
N CYS A 325 9.65 -19.87 1.37
CA CYS A 325 9.29 -20.06 2.77
C CYS A 325 9.53 -21.52 3.18
N VAL A 326 9.49 -21.78 4.48
CA VAL A 326 9.68 -23.12 5.05
C VAL A 326 8.37 -23.59 5.66
N TRP A 327 7.95 -24.79 5.28
CA TRP A 327 6.86 -25.52 5.91
C TRP A 327 7.46 -26.67 6.73
N THR A 328 7.43 -26.51 8.06
CA THR A 328 8.01 -27.48 9.00
C THR A 328 6.98 -28.51 9.43
N GLN A 329 7.35 -29.79 9.37
CA GLN A 329 6.49 -30.89 9.81
C GLN A 329 6.07 -30.75 11.28
N GLY A 330 4.77 -30.89 11.54
CA GLY A 330 4.20 -30.86 12.89
C GLY A 330 4.01 -29.46 13.46
N ILE A 331 4.28 -28.40 12.70
CA ILE A 331 4.11 -27.01 13.15
C ILE A 331 2.91 -26.39 12.43
N LEU A 332 1.87 -26.05 13.19
CA LEU A 332 0.78 -25.20 12.72
C LEU A 332 1.37 -23.87 12.26
N SER A 333 1.22 -23.51 10.99
CA SER A 333 1.90 -22.35 10.41
C SER A 333 1.00 -21.48 9.54
N LEU A 334 1.34 -20.19 9.44
CA LEU A 334 0.83 -19.24 8.44
C LEU A 334 1.94 -18.94 7.42
N LEU A 335 1.88 -19.59 6.26
CA LEU A 335 2.86 -19.44 5.19
C LEU A 335 2.60 -18.19 4.36
N PRO A 336 3.61 -17.38 4.01
CA PRO A 336 3.48 -16.39 2.94
C PRO A 336 3.47 -17.10 1.58
N ARG A 337 2.92 -16.47 0.54
CA ARG A 337 3.07 -16.96 -0.84
C ARG A 337 4.47 -16.62 -1.35
N THR A 338 5.16 -17.62 -1.87
CA THR A 338 6.55 -17.53 -2.37
C THR A 338 6.70 -18.36 -3.64
N ASP A 339 7.77 -18.18 -4.40
CA ASP A 339 8.02 -18.95 -5.62
C ASP A 339 8.32 -20.42 -5.31
N LYS A 340 9.02 -20.68 -4.21
CA LYS A 340 9.37 -22.00 -3.72
C LYS A 340 8.91 -22.22 -2.28
N VAL A 341 8.64 -23.47 -1.93
CA VAL A 341 8.39 -23.89 -0.55
C VAL A 341 9.35 -25.02 -0.21
N PHE A 342 10.03 -24.86 0.92
CA PHE A 342 10.96 -25.83 1.47
C PHE A 342 10.19 -26.64 2.51
N LEU A 343 9.97 -27.92 2.23
CA LEU A 343 9.30 -28.82 3.16
C LEU A 343 10.37 -29.59 3.93
N GLY A 344 10.31 -29.55 5.25
CA GLY A 344 11.34 -30.15 6.09
C GLY A 344 10.87 -30.52 7.49
N ASP A 345 11.75 -31.22 8.19
CA ASP A 345 11.56 -31.52 9.61
C ASP A 345 12.02 -30.35 10.51
N ALA A 346 11.67 -30.43 11.80
CA ALA A 346 12.08 -29.44 12.79
C ALA A 346 13.58 -29.46 13.10
N ASP A 347 14.28 -30.53 12.70
CA ASP A 347 15.73 -30.69 12.89
C ASP A 347 16.54 -30.03 11.75
N GLY A 348 15.86 -29.38 10.79
CA GLY A 348 16.46 -28.62 9.71
C GLY A 348 16.72 -29.43 8.43
N GLY A 349 16.28 -30.69 8.36
CA GLY A 349 16.34 -31.53 7.18
C GLY A 349 15.31 -31.10 6.14
N THR A 350 15.77 -30.54 5.02
CA THR A 350 14.89 -30.28 3.86
C THR A 350 14.62 -31.60 3.12
N GLN A 351 13.36 -32.01 3.04
CA GLN A 351 12.93 -33.23 2.35
C GLN A 351 12.65 -32.97 0.86
N VAL A 352 12.07 -31.81 0.53
CA VAL A 352 11.77 -31.40 -0.84
C VAL A 352 11.66 -29.88 -0.97
N ILE A 353 12.10 -29.34 -2.11
CA ILE A 353 11.90 -27.95 -2.51
C ILE A 353 11.04 -27.96 -3.76
N VAL A 354 9.92 -27.26 -3.76
CA VAL A 354 8.94 -27.32 -4.86
C VAL A 354 8.38 -25.93 -5.16
N SER A 355 7.89 -25.68 -6.38
CA SER A 355 7.16 -24.44 -6.67
C SER A 355 5.83 -24.39 -5.93
N TRP A 356 5.33 -23.19 -5.69
CA TRP A 356 4.02 -23.00 -5.09
C TRP A 356 2.89 -23.65 -5.92
N GLU A 357 2.98 -23.57 -7.25
CA GLU A 357 2.00 -24.14 -8.17
C GLU A 357 1.95 -25.67 -8.06
N HIS A 358 3.11 -26.33 -8.04
CA HIS A 358 3.19 -27.78 -7.86
C HIS A 358 2.78 -28.19 -6.43
N LEU A 359 3.10 -27.38 -5.42
CA LEU A 359 2.63 -27.61 -4.05
C LEU A 359 1.10 -27.59 -3.99
N GLN A 360 0.47 -26.54 -4.49
CA GLN A 360 -1.00 -26.40 -4.54
C GLN A 360 -1.66 -27.53 -5.33
N MET A 361 -1.04 -27.99 -6.42
CA MET A 361 -1.57 -29.08 -7.23
C MET A 361 -1.65 -30.42 -6.46
N VAL A 362 -0.66 -30.72 -5.63
CA VAL A 362 -0.57 -32.02 -4.93
C VAL A 362 -1.22 -32.00 -3.55
N VAL A 363 -1.10 -30.88 -2.82
CA VAL A 363 -1.52 -30.75 -1.42
C VAL A 363 -2.36 -29.52 -1.14
N GLY A 364 -3.04 -28.98 -2.15
CA GLY A 364 -3.90 -27.79 -2.01
C GLY A 364 -5.03 -27.95 -0.99
N ASP A 365 -5.48 -29.18 -0.74
CA ASP A 365 -6.45 -29.51 0.31
C ASP A 365 -5.91 -29.31 1.73
N LEU A 366 -4.59 -29.33 1.91
CA LEU A 366 -3.92 -29.06 3.18
C LEU A 366 -3.62 -27.56 3.41
N ILE A 367 -3.86 -26.72 2.40
CA ILE A 367 -3.48 -25.31 2.40
C ILE A 367 -4.73 -24.43 2.36
N GLU A 368 -5.05 -23.80 3.49
CA GLU A 368 -6.20 -22.90 3.59
C GLU A 368 -5.73 -21.43 3.45
N ALA A 369 -6.23 -20.72 2.45
CA ALA A 369 -5.99 -19.27 2.35
C ALA A 369 -6.70 -18.54 3.50
N ASP A 370 -5.96 -17.73 4.25
CA ASP A 370 -6.50 -16.81 5.24
C ASP A 370 -6.60 -15.41 4.63
N GLU A 371 -7.76 -15.15 4.03
CA GLU A 371 -8.08 -13.88 3.35
C GLU A 371 -8.37 -12.74 4.32
N THR A 372 -8.38 -13.00 5.64
CA THR A 372 -8.45 -11.92 6.63
C THR A 372 -7.18 -11.09 6.68
N PHE A 373 -6.07 -11.61 6.13
CA PHE A 373 -4.79 -10.93 6.08
C PHE A 373 -4.41 -10.49 4.67
N TYR A 374 -3.70 -9.35 4.60
CA TYR A 374 -3.06 -8.88 3.38
C TYR A 374 -1.57 -8.49 3.57
N PRO A 375 -0.64 -8.99 2.73
CA PRO A 375 -0.83 -10.04 1.73
C PRO A 375 -1.34 -11.33 2.38
N THR A 376 -2.09 -12.12 1.61
CA THR A 376 -2.70 -13.36 2.09
C THR A 376 -1.65 -14.31 2.67
N ARG A 377 -1.98 -14.91 3.81
CA ARG A 377 -1.22 -16.02 4.38
C ARG A 377 -2.00 -17.31 4.24
N TYR A 378 -1.29 -18.42 4.23
CA TYR A 378 -1.85 -19.73 3.99
C TYR A 378 -1.65 -20.59 5.23
N ARG A 379 -2.76 -20.92 5.88
CA ARG A 379 -2.77 -21.75 7.08
C ARG A 379 -2.59 -23.21 6.70
N VAL A 380 -1.60 -23.83 7.33
CA VAL A 380 -1.29 -25.25 7.19
C VAL A 380 -1.30 -25.92 8.56
N ARG A 381 -2.10 -26.98 8.70
CA ARG A 381 -2.30 -27.70 9.97
C ARG A 381 -1.67 -29.08 9.97
N GLU A 382 -1.71 -29.76 8.83
CA GLU A 382 -1.21 -31.11 8.63
C GLU A 382 -0.05 -31.07 7.64
N PHE A 383 0.89 -32.00 7.76
CA PHE A 383 2.03 -32.07 6.83
C PHE A 383 1.73 -33.08 5.71
N PRO A 384 2.23 -32.89 4.48
CA PRO A 384 2.07 -33.86 3.41
C PRO A 384 2.50 -35.27 3.82
N ASN A 385 1.70 -36.27 3.45
CA ASN A 385 2.04 -37.67 3.71
C ASN A 385 3.16 -38.17 2.79
N ALA A 386 3.66 -39.39 3.03
CA ALA A 386 4.79 -39.94 2.29
C ALA A 386 4.55 -40.04 0.77
N ASP A 387 3.32 -40.36 0.34
CA ASP A 387 2.99 -40.47 -1.08
C ASP A 387 2.94 -39.08 -1.75
N GLN A 388 2.39 -38.08 -1.05
CA GLN A 388 2.38 -36.69 -1.49
C GLN A 388 3.80 -36.12 -1.59
N ILE A 389 4.67 -36.39 -0.60
CA ILE A 389 6.09 -35.99 -0.64
C ILE A 389 6.79 -36.64 -1.84
N ALA A 390 6.57 -37.93 -2.11
CA ALA A 390 7.17 -38.62 -3.24
C ALA A 390 6.69 -38.08 -4.60
N GLU A 391 5.44 -37.62 -4.71
CA GLU A 391 4.94 -36.92 -5.90
C GLU A 391 5.60 -35.54 -6.05
N LEU A 392 5.67 -34.73 -4.99
CA LEU A 392 6.33 -33.42 -5.01
C LEU A 392 7.81 -33.53 -5.40
N GLN A 393 8.52 -34.56 -4.94
CA GLN A 393 9.91 -34.82 -5.33
C GLN A 393 10.06 -35.10 -6.83
N ARG A 394 9.09 -35.81 -7.45
CA ARG A 394 9.08 -36.06 -8.90
C ARG A 394 8.85 -34.77 -9.69
N LEU A 395 7.97 -33.90 -9.21
CA LEU A 395 7.68 -32.59 -9.84
C LEU A 395 8.76 -31.54 -9.60
N SER A 396 9.63 -31.73 -8.60
CA SER A 396 10.78 -30.85 -8.34
C SER A 396 11.97 -31.13 -9.26
N ALA A 397 12.09 -32.38 -9.73
CA ALA A 397 13.19 -32.83 -10.59
C ALA A 397 12.98 -32.53 -12.09
N ASN A 398 11.78 -32.09 -12.47
CA ASN A 398 11.41 -31.63 -13.82
C ASN A 398 11.24 -30.11 -13.81
#